data_AF-A0A8S9HUC9-F1
#
_entry.id   AF-A0A8S9HUC9-F1
#
_cell.length_a   1.000
_cell.length_b   1.000
_cell.length_c   1.000
_cell.angle_alpha   90.00
_cell.angle_beta   90.00
_cell.angle_gamma   90.00
#
_symmetry.space_group_name_H-M   'P 1'
#
loop_
_entity.id
_entity.type
_entity.pdbx_description
1 polymer ?
#
loop_
_entity_poly.entity_id
_entity_poly.type
_entity_poly.pdbx_seq_one_letter_code
_entity_poly.pdbx_strand_id
1 'polypeptide(L)'
;MAESKVVVPESVLKKRKREEEWALAKKQSAEAAKKTNAANRKLIYKRAEQYAKEYAEKEKEFPNLKSVKELIYKRGYGKLNHQRVALTDNSIVEQALGKHGIICTEDLIHEILTVGPHFKEANNFLWPFQLKAPLGGLKKKRNHYVEGGDAGNRENFINELIRRMN
;
A
#
# COMPACT_ATOMS: atom_id res chain seq x y z
N MET A 1 -63.10 -26.94 -11.41
CA MET A 1 -61.75 -27.38 -11.82
C MET A 1 -60.84 -27.15 -10.62
N ALA A 2 -60.35 -28.22 -9.99
CA ALA A 2 -59.50 -28.08 -8.80
C ALA A 2 -58.12 -27.58 -9.24
N GLU A 3 -57.69 -26.44 -8.71
CA GLU A 3 -56.34 -25.91 -8.92
C GLU A 3 -55.31 -26.95 -8.46
N SER A 4 -54.50 -27.46 -9.39
CA SER A 4 -53.34 -28.28 -9.05
C SER A 4 -52.36 -27.40 -8.29
N LYS A 5 -52.41 -27.43 -6.94
CA LYS A 5 -51.41 -26.78 -6.10
C LYS A 5 -50.06 -27.35 -6.48
N VAL A 6 -49.23 -26.55 -7.16
CA VAL A 6 -47.86 -26.92 -7.50
C VAL A 6 -47.11 -27.15 -6.18
N VAL A 7 -46.96 -28.41 -5.80
CA VAL A 7 -46.28 -28.79 -4.56
C VAL A 7 -44.79 -28.54 -4.76
N VAL A 8 -44.28 -27.48 -4.12
CA VAL A 8 -42.86 -27.13 -4.19
C VAL A 8 -42.05 -28.24 -3.49
N PRO A 9 -41.08 -28.87 -4.16
CA PRO A 9 -40.27 -29.92 -3.55
C PRO A 9 -39.47 -29.41 -2.34
N GLU A 10 -39.32 -30.26 -1.32
CA GLU A 10 -38.60 -29.94 -0.07
C GLU A 10 -37.16 -29.46 -0.32
N SER A 11 -36.51 -29.99 -1.37
CA SER A 11 -35.17 -29.58 -1.81
C SER A 11 -35.10 -28.10 -2.21
N VAL A 12 -36.16 -27.58 -2.84
CA VAL A 12 -36.26 -26.17 -3.25
C VAL A 12 -36.46 -25.27 -2.03
N LEU A 13 -37.26 -25.70 -1.04
CA LEU A 13 -37.44 -24.98 0.22
C LEU A 13 -36.14 -24.91 1.03
N LYS A 14 -35.37 -26.01 1.09
CA LYS A 14 -34.04 -26.04 1.73
C LYS A 14 -33.04 -25.12 1.04
N LYS A 15 -33.06 -25.05 -0.30
CA LYS A 15 -32.21 -24.13 -1.09
C LYS A 15 -32.55 -22.66 -0.79
N ARG A 16 -33.83 -22.29 -0.79
CA ARG A 16 -34.28 -20.91 -0.49
C ARG A 16 -33.85 -20.44 0.89
N LYS A 17 -34.06 -21.26 1.93
CA LYS A 17 -33.62 -20.93 3.29
C LYS A 17 -32.12 -20.67 3.38
N ARG A 18 -31.29 -21.51 2.73
CA ARG A 18 -29.84 -21.32 2.68
C ARG A 18 -29.44 -20.05 1.94
N GLU A 19 -30.11 -19.73 0.84
CA GLU A 19 -29.88 -18.50 0.07
C GLU A 19 -30.27 -17.25 0.87
N GLU A 20 -31.37 -17.30 1.62
CA GLU A 20 -31.81 -16.23 2.53
C GLU A 20 -30.82 -16.02 3.69
N GLU A 21 -30.39 -17.10 4.34
CA GLU A 21 -29.35 -17.06 5.38
C GLU A 21 -28.03 -16.50 4.83
N TRP A 22 -27.60 -16.95 3.64
CA TRP A 22 -26.39 -16.45 2.99
C TRP A 22 -26.51 -14.96 2.60
N ALA A 23 -27.67 -14.53 2.12
CA ALA A 23 -27.94 -13.13 1.80
C ALA A 23 -27.94 -12.25 3.06
N LEU A 24 -28.53 -12.72 4.16
CA LEU A 24 -28.52 -12.02 5.44
C LEU A 24 -27.08 -11.91 6.00
N ALA A 25 -26.32 -13.00 5.98
CA ALA A 25 -24.92 -13.02 6.40
C ALA A 25 -24.06 -12.07 5.56
N LYS A 26 -24.26 -12.04 4.23
CA LYS A 26 -23.56 -11.12 3.32
C LYS A 26 -23.95 -9.66 3.57
N LYS A 27 -25.22 -9.38 3.90
CA LYS A 27 -25.67 -8.04 4.25
C LYS A 27 -25.04 -7.58 5.58
N GLN A 28 -25.07 -8.44 6.60
CA GLN A 28 -24.46 -8.16 7.89
C GLN A 28 -22.94 -7.94 7.78
N SER A 29 -22.23 -8.77 7.01
CA SER A 29 -20.79 -8.60 6.81
C SER A 29 -20.45 -7.33 6.02
N ALA A 30 -21.25 -6.97 5.01
CA ALA A 30 -21.10 -5.72 4.28
C ALA A 30 -21.35 -4.49 5.16
N GLU A 31 -22.35 -4.52 6.05
CA GLU A 31 -22.60 -3.45 7.01
C GLU A 31 -21.47 -3.32 8.05
N ALA A 32 -20.95 -4.46 8.54
CA ALA A 32 -19.79 -4.45 9.43
C ALA A 32 -18.56 -3.85 8.73
N ALA A 33 -18.27 -4.27 7.50
CA ALA A 33 -17.16 -3.74 6.71
C ALA A 33 -17.32 -2.23 6.43
N LYS A 34 -18.53 -1.74 6.19
CA LYS A 34 -18.78 -0.29 6.03
C LYS A 34 -18.45 0.49 7.31
N LYS A 35 -18.81 -0.05 8.47
CA LYS A 35 -18.51 0.58 9.78
C LYS A 35 -17.02 0.60 10.05
N THR A 36 -16.31 -0.51 9.83
CA THR A 36 -14.85 -0.58 9.99
C THR A 36 -14.15 0.36 9.01
N ASN A 37 -14.55 0.36 7.73
CA ASN A 37 -13.94 1.23 6.71
C ASN A 37 -14.14 2.72 7.04
N ALA A 38 -15.32 3.10 7.56
CA ALA A 38 -15.57 4.47 7.99
C ALA A 38 -14.69 4.87 9.18
N ALA A 39 -14.45 3.95 10.12
CA ALA A 39 -13.53 4.18 11.23
C ALA A 39 -12.07 4.27 10.76
N ASN A 40 -11.63 3.32 9.93
CA ASN A 40 -10.29 3.29 9.35
C ASN A 40 -9.99 4.57 8.56
N ARG A 41 -10.94 5.09 7.77
CA ARG A 41 -10.75 6.35 7.04
C ARG A 41 -10.46 7.53 7.97
N LYS A 42 -11.19 7.61 9.10
CA LYS A 42 -10.95 8.65 10.11
C LYS A 42 -9.59 8.48 10.78
N LEU A 43 -9.18 7.24 11.04
CA LEU A 43 -7.89 6.92 11.64
C LEU A 43 -6.72 7.30 10.69
N ILE A 44 -6.80 6.88 9.43
CA ILE A 44 -5.80 7.18 8.39
C ILE A 44 -5.58 8.69 8.28
N TYR A 45 -6.67 9.46 8.24
CA TYR A 45 -6.58 10.91 8.12
C TYR A 45 -5.87 11.54 9.34
N LYS A 46 -6.24 11.13 10.55
CA LYS A 46 -5.59 11.61 11.79
C LYS A 46 -4.10 11.23 11.84
N ARG A 47 -3.74 10.02 11.44
CA ARG A 47 -2.34 9.57 11.37
C ARG A 47 -1.54 10.38 10.35
N ALA A 48 -2.10 10.59 9.16
CA ALA A 48 -1.45 11.40 8.13
C ALA A 48 -1.17 12.83 8.61
N GLU A 49 -2.11 13.46 9.34
CA GLU A 49 -1.89 14.78 9.96
C GLU A 49 -0.77 14.74 11.01
N GLN A 50 -0.70 13.68 11.82
CA GLN A 50 0.37 13.51 12.80
C GLN A 50 1.73 13.34 12.12
N TYR A 51 1.84 12.47 11.10
CA TYR A 51 3.08 12.25 10.37
C TYR A 51 3.56 13.53 9.67
N ALA A 52 2.64 14.32 9.11
CA ALA A 52 2.99 15.60 8.51
C ALA A 52 3.61 16.58 9.52
N LYS A 53 3.10 16.62 10.76
CA LYS A 53 3.68 17.43 11.85
C LYS A 53 5.07 16.91 12.24
N GLU A 54 5.20 15.61 12.44
CA GLU A 54 6.48 14.96 12.78
C GLU A 54 7.57 15.25 11.74
N TYR A 55 7.24 15.15 10.45
CA TYR A 55 8.20 15.44 9.39
C TYR A 55 8.56 16.91 9.25
N ALA A 56 7.74 17.84 9.75
CA ALA A 56 8.07 19.27 9.77
C ALA A 56 9.13 19.58 10.83
N GLU A 57 9.15 18.81 11.92
CA GLU A 57 10.10 18.97 13.03
C GLU A 57 11.40 18.15 12.82
N LYS A 58 11.35 17.11 11.98
CA LYS A 58 12.48 16.21 11.72
C LYS A 58 13.55 16.84 10.81
N GLU A 59 14.81 16.63 11.17
CA GLU A 59 15.99 17.04 10.38
C GLU A 59 16.07 16.33 9.01
N LYS A 60 16.78 16.94 8.07
CA LYS A 60 16.91 16.43 6.69
C LYS A 60 17.76 15.15 6.62
N GLU A 61 17.09 14.02 6.53
CA GLU A 61 17.70 12.71 6.23
C GLU A 61 17.68 12.37 4.72
N PHE A 62 18.54 11.43 4.32
CA PHE A 62 18.58 10.86 2.98
C PHE A 62 18.14 9.39 2.99
N PRO A 63 17.22 8.97 2.11
CA PRO A 63 16.47 9.77 1.14
C PRO A 63 15.40 10.68 1.79
N ASN A 64 15.06 11.80 1.14
CA ASN A 64 14.07 12.72 1.67
C ASN A 64 12.63 12.22 1.48
N LEU A 65 11.71 12.72 2.31
CA LEU A 65 10.28 12.39 2.26
C LEU A 65 9.70 12.48 0.85
N LYS A 66 10.04 13.55 0.11
CA LYS A 66 9.54 13.75 -1.25
C LYS A 66 9.96 12.60 -2.19
N SER A 67 11.21 12.16 -2.13
CA SER A 67 11.71 11.09 -3.00
C SER A 67 11.09 9.74 -2.64
N VAL A 68 10.98 9.42 -1.35
CA VAL A 68 10.32 8.18 -0.89
C VAL A 68 8.84 8.17 -1.28
N LYS A 69 8.13 9.28 -1.02
CA LYS A 69 6.72 9.45 -1.34
C LYS A 69 6.47 9.30 -2.84
N GLU A 70 7.26 9.98 -3.67
CA GLU A 70 7.10 9.86 -5.12
C GLU A 70 7.45 8.46 -5.66
N LEU A 71 8.44 7.77 -5.10
CA LEU A 71 8.76 6.39 -5.49
C LEU A 71 7.60 5.44 -5.19
N ILE A 72 7.04 5.51 -3.98
CA ILE A 72 5.94 4.64 -3.57
C ILE A 72 4.67 4.98 -4.36
N TYR A 73 4.31 6.25 -4.53
CA TYR A 73 3.09 6.62 -5.27
C TYR A 73 3.17 6.37 -6.77
N LYS A 74 4.31 6.67 -7.42
CA LYS A 74 4.42 6.59 -8.89
C LYS A 74 4.91 5.23 -9.39
N ARG A 75 5.72 4.54 -8.58
CA ARG A 75 6.42 3.30 -8.99
C ARG A 75 6.26 2.17 -7.98
N GLY A 76 5.44 2.34 -6.96
CA GLY A 76 5.17 1.33 -5.94
C GLY A 76 4.38 0.15 -6.47
N TYR A 77 4.94 -1.03 -6.29
CA TYR A 77 4.24 -2.31 -6.45
C TYR A 77 4.39 -3.10 -5.16
N GLY A 78 3.32 -3.76 -4.74
CA GLY A 78 3.33 -4.71 -3.64
C GLY A 78 3.54 -6.14 -4.12
N LYS A 79 4.18 -6.95 -3.29
CA LYS A 79 4.30 -8.39 -3.46
C LYS A 79 3.18 -9.09 -2.69
N LEU A 80 2.18 -9.57 -3.40
CA LEU A 80 1.00 -10.24 -2.84
C LEU A 80 0.86 -11.60 -3.50
N ASN A 81 0.82 -12.67 -2.69
CA ASN A 81 0.76 -14.05 -3.20
C ASN A 81 1.84 -14.37 -4.25
N HIS A 82 3.07 -13.88 -4.02
CA HIS A 82 4.20 -13.97 -4.96
C HIS A 82 3.99 -13.28 -6.32
N GLN A 83 2.94 -12.50 -6.47
CA GLN A 83 2.66 -11.70 -7.65
C GLN A 83 2.98 -10.23 -7.41
N ARG A 84 3.34 -9.54 -8.49
CA ARG A 84 3.59 -8.10 -8.48
C ARG A 84 2.28 -7.36 -8.76
N VAL A 85 1.78 -6.61 -7.78
CA VAL A 85 0.50 -5.91 -7.85
C VAL A 85 0.73 -4.41 -7.69
N ALA A 86 0.09 -3.57 -8.51
CA ALA A 86 0.19 -2.12 -8.39
C ALA A 86 -0.53 -1.63 -7.13
N LEU A 87 0.05 -0.65 -6.42
CA LEU A 87 -0.55 -0.09 -5.21
C LEU A 87 -1.64 0.94 -5.56
N THR A 88 -2.80 0.45 -6.01
CA THR A 88 -3.93 1.29 -6.42
C THR A 88 -4.89 1.65 -5.28
N ASP A 89 -5.05 0.76 -4.30
CA ASP A 89 -5.98 0.92 -3.19
C ASP A 89 -5.34 0.51 -1.86
N ASN A 90 -5.80 1.13 -0.76
CA ASN A 90 -5.27 0.85 0.58
C ASN A 90 -5.58 -0.58 1.06
N SER A 91 -6.61 -1.25 0.53
CA SER A 91 -6.91 -2.65 0.83
C SER A 91 -5.75 -3.59 0.50
N ILE A 92 -4.94 -3.27 -0.52
CA ILE A 92 -3.77 -4.06 -0.92
C ILE A 92 -2.69 -4.02 0.18
N VAL A 93 -2.48 -2.83 0.76
CA VAL A 93 -1.52 -2.63 1.86
C VAL A 93 -2.06 -3.28 3.14
N GLU A 94 -3.32 -3.03 3.49
CA GLU A 94 -3.96 -3.58 4.69
C GLU A 94 -4.00 -5.12 4.66
N GLN A 95 -4.26 -5.73 3.50
CA GLN A 95 -4.26 -7.19 3.37
C GLN A 95 -2.88 -7.80 3.66
N ALA A 96 -1.79 -7.15 3.24
CA ALA A 96 -0.43 -7.66 3.41
C ALA A 96 0.16 -7.31 4.78
N LEU A 97 -0.05 -6.09 5.25
CA LEU A 97 0.64 -5.50 6.40
C LEU A 97 -0.28 -5.08 7.55
N GLY A 98 -1.60 -5.29 7.43
CA GLY A 98 -2.57 -4.88 8.46
C GLY A 98 -2.33 -5.54 9.82
N LYS A 99 -1.71 -6.73 9.84
CA LYS A 99 -1.27 -7.41 11.08
C LYS A 99 -0.22 -6.61 11.88
N HIS A 100 0.53 -5.76 11.19
CA HIS A 100 1.57 -4.90 11.73
C HIS A 100 1.06 -3.46 12.00
N GLY A 101 -0.24 -3.22 11.86
CA GLY A 101 -0.84 -1.89 12.07
C GLY A 101 -0.66 -0.90 10.92
N ILE A 102 -0.11 -1.36 9.79
CA ILE A 102 0.06 -0.58 8.55
C ILE A 102 -1.19 -0.78 7.69
N ILE A 103 -2.07 0.21 7.71
CA ILE A 103 -3.40 0.11 7.07
C ILE A 103 -3.49 0.88 5.75
N CYS A 104 -2.55 1.78 5.48
CA CYS A 104 -2.59 2.61 4.28
C CYS A 104 -1.19 2.88 3.72
N THR A 105 -1.18 3.47 2.52
CA THR A 105 0.07 3.88 1.85
C THR A 105 0.87 4.91 2.65
N GLU A 106 0.23 5.80 3.41
CA GLU A 106 0.94 6.79 4.22
C GLU A 106 1.63 6.14 5.43
N ASP A 107 0.99 5.15 6.08
CA ASP A 107 1.63 4.36 7.14
C ASP A 107 2.85 3.59 6.58
N LEU A 108 2.74 3.06 5.36
CA LEU A 108 3.85 2.39 4.68
C LEU A 108 5.02 3.35 4.41
N ILE A 109 4.73 4.56 3.91
CA ILE A 109 5.76 5.61 3.71
C ILE A 109 6.41 5.95 5.05
N HIS A 110 5.62 6.07 6.11
CA HIS A 110 6.10 6.38 7.43
C HIS A 110 7.04 5.31 7.96
N GLU A 111 6.62 4.05 7.92
CA GLU A 111 7.42 2.91 8.37
C GLU A 111 8.78 2.83 7.66
N ILE A 112 8.82 3.12 6.35
CA ILE A 112 10.05 3.12 5.55
C ILE A 112 10.95 4.31 5.89
N LEU A 113 10.37 5.50 6.09
CA LEU A 113 11.16 6.72 6.31
C LEU A 113 11.71 6.81 7.73
N THR A 114 10.96 6.36 8.74
CA THR A 114 11.39 6.38 10.13
C THR A 114 12.14 5.12 10.56
N VAL A 115 12.19 4.11 9.69
CA VAL A 115 12.75 2.78 9.98
C VAL A 115 12.08 2.20 11.23
N GLY A 116 10.76 2.06 11.15
CA GLY A 116 9.93 1.56 12.25
C GLY A 116 10.19 0.08 12.59
N PRO A 117 9.49 -0.45 13.62
CA PRO A 117 9.69 -1.82 14.13
C PRO A 117 9.40 -2.92 13.10
N HIS A 118 8.60 -2.63 12.08
CA HIS A 118 8.20 -3.54 11.00
C HIS A 118 8.75 -3.11 9.63
N PHE A 119 9.86 -2.36 9.62
CA PHE A 119 10.56 -1.95 8.41
C PHE A 119 10.89 -3.14 7.50
N LYS A 120 11.30 -4.26 8.08
CA LYS A 120 11.68 -5.47 7.31
C LYS A 120 10.50 -6.01 6.53
N GLU A 121 9.33 -6.07 7.13
CA GLU A 121 8.09 -6.55 6.53
C GLU A 121 7.59 -5.57 5.46
N ALA A 122 7.58 -4.28 5.78
CA ALA A 122 7.21 -3.20 4.87
C ALA A 122 8.10 -3.15 3.61
N ASN A 123 9.42 -3.27 3.78
CA ASN A 123 10.36 -3.25 2.67
C ASN A 123 10.30 -4.53 1.82
N ASN A 124 10.09 -5.70 2.43
CA ASN A 124 9.92 -6.96 1.68
C ASN A 124 8.58 -7.03 0.93
N PHE A 125 7.55 -6.33 1.43
CA PHE A 125 6.29 -6.17 0.71
C PHE A 125 6.48 -5.34 -0.56
N LEU A 126 7.29 -4.27 -0.52
CA LEU A 126 7.58 -3.47 -1.71
C LEU A 126 8.40 -4.27 -2.72
N TRP A 127 7.88 -4.37 -3.94
CA TRP A 127 8.64 -4.90 -5.06
C TRP A 127 9.76 -3.91 -5.43
N PRO A 128 10.97 -4.38 -5.79
CA PRO A 128 12.05 -3.50 -6.22
C PRO A 128 11.60 -2.51 -7.30
N PHE A 129 11.85 -1.21 -7.06
CA PHE A 129 11.41 -0.15 -7.97
C PHE A 129 12.10 -0.28 -9.33
N GLN A 130 11.30 -0.29 -10.39
CA GLN A 130 11.80 -0.24 -11.76
C GLN A 130 11.88 1.22 -12.21
N LEU A 131 13.09 1.76 -12.22
CA LEU A 131 13.38 3.14 -12.59
C LEU A 131 13.79 3.26 -14.07
N LYS A 132 13.61 4.46 -14.64
CA LYS A 132 14.09 4.78 -15.99
C LYS A 132 15.56 5.23 -15.95
N ALA A 133 16.21 5.24 -17.10
CA ALA A 133 17.52 5.88 -17.22
C ALA A 133 17.42 7.36 -16.81
N PRO A 134 18.43 7.90 -16.10
CA PRO A 134 18.37 9.28 -15.63
C PRO A 134 18.39 10.26 -16.80
N LEU A 135 17.49 11.24 -16.77
CA LEU A 135 17.52 12.37 -17.70
C LEU A 135 18.87 13.10 -17.61
N GLY A 136 19.50 13.36 -18.75
CA GLY A 136 20.86 13.93 -18.83
C GLY A 136 22.00 12.91 -18.63
N GLY A 137 21.68 11.64 -18.40
CA GLY A 137 22.66 10.55 -18.33
C GLY A 137 23.48 10.51 -17.03
N LEU A 138 24.45 9.60 -17.03
CA LEU A 138 25.49 9.44 -16.01
C LEU A 138 26.81 9.98 -16.57
N LYS A 139 27.63 10.61 -15.73
CA LYS A 139 28.93 11.16 -16.11
C LYS A 139 29.97 10.05 -16.29
N LYS A 140 30.28 9.32 -15.22
CA LYS A 140 31.27 8.23 -15.21
C LYS A 140 30.82 7.12 -14.26
N LYS A 141 30.17 6.08 -14.82
CA LYS A 141 29.56 4.98 -14.06
C LYS A 141 30.54 4.19 -13.18
N ARG A 142 31.80 4.09 -13.59
CA ARG A 142 32.81 3.25 -12.90
C ARG A 142 33.53 3.95 -11.75
N ASN A 143 33.59 5.28 -11.77
CA ASN A 143 34.34 6.08 -10.79
C ASN A 143 33.46 6.44 -9.59
N HIS A 144 34.07 6.60 -8.42
CA HIS A 144 33.35 7.01 -7.21
C HIS A 144 32.83 8.44 -7.32
N TYR A 145 31.71 8.75 -6.67
CA TYR A 145 31.05 10.06 -6.75
C TYR A 145 31.98 11.20 -6.29
N VAL A 146 32.76 10.97 -5.22
CA VAL A 146 33.75 11.94 -4.70
C VAL A 146 34.89 12.24 -5.69
N GLU A 147 35.15 11.35 -6.65
CA GLU A 147 36.16 11.52 -7.72
C GLU A 147 35.53 12.12 -9.00
N GLY A 148 34.30 12.61 -8.93
CA GLY A 148 33.54 13.12 -10.08
C GLY A 148 32.87 12.03 -10.92
N GLY A 149 32.69 10.82 -10.38
CA GLY A 149 31.93 9.73 -11.00
C GLY A 149 30.48 9.60 -10.50
N ASP A 150 29.90 8.41 -10.65
CA ASP A 150 28.51 8.10 -10.28
C ASP A 150 28.36 6.86 -9.37
N ALA A 151 29.45 6.18 -9.02
CA ALA A 151 29.41 5.04 -8.11
C ALA A 151 29.51 5.48 -6.64
N GLY A 152 29.04 4.62 -5.72
CA GLY A 152 29.20 4.82 -4.28
C GLY A 152 28.21 5.79 -3.63
N ASN A 153 28.50 6.16 -2.38
CA ASN A 153 27.62 7.01 -1.58
C ASN A 153 27.70 8.47 -2.06
N ARG A 154 26.54 9.11 -2.14
CA ARG A 154 26.36 10.52 -2.53
C ARG A 154 25.44 11.29 -1.57
N GLU A 155 25.17 10.72 -0.39
CA GLU A 155 24.37 11.32 0.68
C GLU A 155 23.08 11.97 0.14
N ASN A 156 22.88 13.25 0.43
CA ASN A 156 21.71 14.03 0.02
C ASN A 156 21.54 14.17 -1.51
N PHE A 157 22.62 14.04 -2.29
CA PHE A 157 22.57 14.15 -3.76
C PHE A 157 21.89 12.94 -4.43
N ILE A 158 21.58 11.88 -3.67
CA ILE A 158 20.76 10.77 -4.19
C ILE A 158 19.37 11.23 -4.61
N ASN A 159 18.82 12.22 -3.91
CA ASN A 159 17.48 12.74 -4.19
C ASN A 159 17.39 13.39 -5.58
N GLU A 160 18.45 14.07 -6.02
CA GLU A 160 18.51 14.63 -7.37
C GLU A 160 18.53 13.52 -8.41
N LEU A 161 19.34 12.48 -8.20
CA LEU A 161 19.39 11.35 -9.12
C LEU A 161 18.03 10.64 -9.23
N ILE A 162 17.37 10.37 -8.09
CA ILE A 162 16.05 9.75 -8.05
C ILE A 162 15.05 10.56 -8.88
N ARG A 163 15.01 11.89 -8.72
CA ARG A 163 14.10 12.75 -9.49
C ARG A 163 14.29 12.66 -11.00
N ARG A 164 15.52 12.44 -11.48
CA ARG A 164 15.81 12.27 -12.92
C ARG A 164 15.41 10.90 -13.47
N MET A 165 15.23 9.90 -12.60
CA MET A 165 14.92 8.51 -12.97
C MET A 165 13.45 8.13 -12.72
N ASN A 166 12.78 8.89 -11.85
CA ASN A 166 11.39 8.69 -11.46
C ASN A 166 10.38 9.10 -12.54
#